data_AF-X1AVN7-F1
#
_entry.id   AF-X1AVN7-F1
#
_cell.length_a   1.000
_cell.length_b   1.000
_cell.length_c   1.000
_cell.angle_alpha   90.00
_cell.angle_beta   90.00
_cell.angle_gamma   90.00
#
_symmetry.space_group_name_H-M   'P 1'
#
loop_
_entity.id
_entity.type
_entity.pdbx_description
1 polymer ?
#
loop_
_entity_poly.entity_id
_entity_poly.type
_entity_poly.pdbx_seq_one_letter_code
_entity_poly.pdbx_strand_id
1 'polypeptide(L)'
;KDVEILEKFKGVDLIGKKVKSIDGTRDLLILPGDFVDTKVATGVVYSVPAHAPYDYVALLDLQKNKVAIKEFKLNSEEIKKIEPIQIIDLLDFKDFPAKVYCEKYDVHTQTDFEKLDKATAENYKVEFYSGILNDKCGKYKGMKVNEAVVKVIDDLIEDEKADKIFLPVTKDLKCKCGKEILVSILSDQWFLNFNAGDWKQKASKCLSNMEIVPKKYRKNFEHVFSWLEKRPCARKRGLGTQLPFDTNWIIESLSDSTIYMSFYTIIHLIKKHDLKPEQLTPAFFDYVLLNMGDIKSLST
;
A
#
# COMPACT_ATOMS: atom_id res chain seq x y z
N LYS A 1 4.22 13.21 13.50
CA LYS A 1 4.19 12.83 14.92
C LYS A 1 5.63 12.64 15.34
N ASP A 2 6.11 13.41 16.31
CA ASP A 2 7.43 13.16 16.90
C ASP A 2 7.34 11.93 17.79
N VAL A 3 8.29 11.02 17.67
CA VAL A 3 8.32 9.76 18.41
C VAL A 3 9.62 9.69 19.20
N GLU A 4 9.51 9.43 20.50
CA GLU A 4 10.65 9.23 21.39
C GLU A 4 10.65 7.78 21.89
N ILE A 5 11.83 7.16 21.90
CA ILE A 5 11.99 5.81 22.43
C ILE A 5 12.13 5.91 23.95
N LEU A 6 11.06 5.56 24.67
CA LEU A 6 11.06 5.56 26.13
C LEU A 6 11.74 4.31 26.72
N GLU A 7 11.51 3.14 26.12
CA GLU A 7 11.99 1.86 26.63
C GLU A 7 12.23 0.84 25.51
N LYS A 8 13.08 -0.15 25.77
CA LYS A 8 13.23 -1.37 24.96
C LYS A 8 13.05 -2.59 25.86
N PHE A 9 12.14 -3.47 25.49
CA PHE A 9 11.82 -4.68 26.24
C PHE A 9 11.75 -5.89 25.29
N LYS A 10 11.68 -7.10 25.85
CA LYS A 10 11.51 -8.32 25.07
C LYS A 10 10.03 -8.64 24.92
N GLY A 11 9.61 -9.22 23.79
CA GLY A 11 8.21 -9.60 23.58
C GLY A 11 7.64 -10.53 24.66
N VAL A 12 8.49 -11.38 25.26
CA VAL A 12 8.12 -12.23 26.41
C VAL A 12 7.61 -11.44 27.61
N ASP A 13 8.05 -10.20 27.79
CA ASP A 13 7.62 -9.33 28.90
C ASP A 13 6.19 -8.80 28.71
N LEU A 14 5.60 -8.98 27.51
CA LEU A 14 4.21 -8.64 27.21
C LEU A 14 3.26 -9.84 27.35
N ILE A 15 3.77 -11.07 27.20
CA ILE A 15 2.95 -12.27 27.20
C ILE A 15 2.21 -12.41 28.54
N GLY A 16 0.91 -12.71 28.48
CA GLY A 16 0.05 -12.85 29.65
C GLY A 16 -0.53 -11.55 30.20
N LYS A 17 -0.11 -10.38 29.69
CA LYS A 17 -0.78 -9.11 30.00
C LYS A 17 -2.13 -9.03 29.29
N LYS A 18 -3.04 -8.23 29.86
CA LYS A 18 -4.37 -7.95 29.29
C LYS A 18 -4.40 -6.56 28.68
N VAL A 19 -5.02 -6.45 27.51
CA VAL A 19 -5.26 -5.19 26.79
C VAL A 19 -6.72 -5.06 26.45
N LYS A 20 -7.25 -3.83 26.38
CA LYS A 20 -8.63 -3.63 25.94
C LYS A 20 -8.75 -3.87 24.44
N SER A 21 -9.87 -4.46 24.01
CA SER A 21 -10.25 -4.52 22.61
C SER A 21 -10.47 -3.11 22.04
N ILE A 22 -10.48 -2.99 20.71
CA ILE A 22 -10.61 -1.69 20.01
C ILE A 22 -11.92 -0.97 20.38
N ASP A 23 -12.99 -1.72 20.66
CA ASP A 23 -14.29 -1.20 21.12
C ASP A 23 -14.33 -0.94 22.64
N GLY A 24 -13.26 -1.23 23.37
CA GLY A 24 -13.13 -1.04 24.82
C GLY A 24 -13.91 -2.03 25.69
N THR A 25 -14.63 -2.98 25.08
CA THR A 25 -15.61 -3.81 25.80
C THR A 25 -15.02 -5.05 26.45
N ARG A 26 -13.92 -5.57 25.92
CA ARG A 26 -13.33 -6.86 26.33
C ARG A 26 -11.87 -6.70 26.73
N ASP A 27 -11.44 -7.56 27.65
CA ASP A 27 -10.03 -7.76 27.96
C ASP A 27 -9.49 -8.90 27.09
N LEU A 28 -8.49 -8.59 26.27
CA LEU A 28 -7.78 -9.52 25.40
C LEU A 28 -6.45 -9.89 26.03
N LEU A 29 -6.10 -11.17 25.99
CA LEU A 29 -4.83 -11.66 26.50
C LEU A 29 -3.75 -11.59 25.41
N ILE A 30 -2.56 -11.13 25.75
CA ILE A 30 -1.40 -11.19 24.84
C ILE A 30 -0.84 -12.61 24.87
N LEU A 31 -0.86 -13.28 23.72
CA LEU A 31 -0.41 -14.67 23.54
C LEU A 31 0.90 -14.74 22.73
N PRO A 32 1.73 -15.79 22.91
CA PRO A 32 2.84 -16.06 22.00
C PRO A 32 2.31 -16.46 20.62
N GLY A 33 3.02 -16.06 19.56
CA GLY A 33 2.75 -16.47 18.20
C GLY A 33 4.05 -16.52 17.40
N ASP A 34 4.56 -17.73 17.15
CA ASP A 34 5.87 -17.92 16.49
C ASP A 34 5.86 -17.50 15.01
N PHE A 35 4.67 -17.43 14.41
CA PHE A 35 4.48 -16.99 13.03
C PHE A 35 4.61 -15.46 12.86
N VAL A 36 4.66 -14.68 13.96
CA VAL A 36 4.72 -13.22 13.91
C VAL A 36 6.13 -12.74 13.59
N ASP A 37 6.29 -12.07 12.45
CA ASP A 37 7.54 -11.42 12.10
C ASP A 37 7.62 -10.01 12.71
N THR A 38 8.50 -9.84 13.69
CA THR A 38 8.75 -8.55 14.36
C THR A 38 9.29 -7.45 13.43
N LYS A 39 9.78 -7.80 12.23
CA LYS A 39 10.23 -6.84 11.22
C LYS A 39 9.10 -6.31 10.33
N VAL A 40 7.92 -6.92 10.38
CA VAL A 40 6.76 -6.53 9.57
C VAL A 40 5.81 -5.68 10.41
N ALA A 41 5.44 -4.51 9.89
CA ALA A 41 4.52 -3.57 10.53
C ALA A 41 4.99 -3.17 11.95
N THR A 42 4.22 -3.54 12.97
CA THR A 42 4.50 -3.24 14.39
C THR A 42 5.11 -4.44 15.13
N GLY A 43 5.18 -5.61 14.49
CA GLY A 43 5.52 -6.87 15.17
C GLY A 43 4.47 -7.35 16.17
N VAL A 44 3.26 -6.78 16.15
CA VAL A 44 2.11 -7.17 16.99
C VAL A 44 0.90 -7.41 16.10
N VAL A 45 0.30 -8.60 16.21
CA VAL A 45 -0.85 -9.00 15.40
C VAL A 45 -2.12 -9.05 16.26
N TYR A 46 -3.20 -8.48 15.74
CA TYR A 46 -4.51 -8.58 16.35
C TYR A 46 -5.18 -9.89 15.92
N SER A 47 -5.31 -10.84 16.85
CA SER A 47 -5.77 -12.20 16.55
C SER A 47 -7.28 -12.25 16.27
N VAL A 48 -7.65 -12.82 15.12
CA VAL A 48 -9.05 -13.07 14.71
C VAL A 48 -9.23 -14.53 14.25
N PRO A 49 -9.23 -15.52 15.18
CA PRO A 49 -9.21 -16.96 14.85
C PRO A 49 -10.39 -17.47 14.00
N ALA A 50 -11.51 -16.74 13.90
CA ALA A 50 -12.62 -17.16 13.06
C ALA A 50 -12.38 -16.89 11.57
N HIS A 51 -11.53 -15.90 11.26
CA HIS A 51 -11.35 -15.35 9.91
C HIS A 51 -9.89 -15.43 9.43
N ALA A 52 -8.92 -15.67 10.31
CA ALA A 52 -7.52 -15.84 9.96
C ALA A 52 -7.04 -17.28 10.24
N PRO A 53 -6.66 -18.05 9.20
CA PRO A 53 -6.12 -19.42 9.37
C PRO A 53 -4.89 -19.49 10.27
N TYR A 54 -3.96 -18.53 10.17
CA TYR A 54 -2.79 -18.44 11.06
C TYR A 54 -3.19 -18.33 12.53
N ASP A 55 -4.13 -17.44 12.84
CA ASP A 55 -4.60 -17.20 14.20
C ASP A 55 -5.34 -18.42 14.77
N TYR A 56 -6.15 -19.08 13.94
CA TYR A 56 -6.86 -20.29 14.32
C TYR A 56 -5.91 -21.41 14.73
N VAL A 57 -4.92 -21.70 13.90
CA VAL A 57 -3.97 -22.79 14.15
C VAL A 57 -3.05 -22.44 15.32
N ALA A 58 -2.58 -21.20 15.43
CA ALA A 58 -1.79 -20.74 16.56
C ALA A 58 -2.55 -20.89 17.90
N LEU A 59 -3.85 -20.55 17.92
CA LEU A 59 -4.70 -20.74 19.10
C LEU A 59 -4.85 -22.23 19.46
N LEU A 60 -5.11 -23.10 18.47
CA LEU A 60 -5.23 -24.54 18.68
C LEU A 60 -3.93 -25.16 19.19
N ASP A 61 -2.80 -24.79 18.60
CA ASP A 61 -1.47 -25.27 18.99
C ASP A 61 -1.16 -24.83 20.43
N LEU A 62 -1.44 -23.58 20.78
CA LEU A 62 -1.25 -23.08 22.14
C LEU A 62 -2.16 -23.80 23.15
N GLN A 63 -3.44 -24.04 22.80
CA GLN A 63 -4.39 -24.78 23.64
C GLN A 63 -3.95 -26.22 23.92
N LYS A 64 -3.23 -26.86 22.97
CA LYS A 64 -2.67 -28.21 23.12
C LYS A 64 -1.31 -28.20 23.82
N ASN A 65 -0.51 -27.14 23.67
CA ASN A 65 0.87 -27.05 24.15
C ASN A 65 0.95 -26.65 25.63
N LYS A 66 0.81 -27.65 26.52
CA LYS A 66 0.96 -27.47 27.98
C LYS A 66 2.35 -26.97 28.42
N VAL A 67 3.39 -27.18 27.60
CA VAL A 67 4.76 -26.74 27.93
C VAL A 67 4.86 -25.23 27.76
N ALA A 68 4.44 -24.70 26.62
CA ALA A 68 4.43 -23.27 26.35
C ALA A 68 3.58 -22.50 27.38
N ILE A 69 2.40 -23.03 27.73
CA ILE A 69 1.54 -22.42 28.77
C ILE A 69 2.29 -22.28 30.10
N LYS A 70 3.04 -23.31 30.52
CA LYS A 70 3.83 -23.28 31.77
C LYS A 70 5.03 -22.35 31.67
N GLU A 71 5.75 -22.38 30.56
CA GLU A 71 6.94 -21.55 30.32
C GLU A 71 6.60 -20.06 30.37
N PHE A 72 5.52 -19.66 29.71
CA PHE A 72 5.03 -18.28 29.70
C PHE A 72 4.13 -17.94 30.88
N LYS A 73 3.97 -18.83 31.87
CA LYS A 73 3.14 -18.64 33.07
C LYS A 73 1.69 -18.23 32.76
N LEU A 74 1.12 -18.77 31.69
CA LEU A 74 -0.23 -18.47 31.24
C LEU A 74 -1.27 -19.34 31.96
N ASN A 75 -2.49 -18.82 32.09
CA ASN A 75 -3.61 -19.59 32.65
C ASN A 75 -4.25 -20.47 31.58
N SER A 76 -4.09 -21.81 31.71
CA SER A 76 -4.66 -22.78 30.77
C SER A 76 -6.19 -22.70 30.66
N GLU A 77 -6.89 -22.37 31.75
CA GLU A 77 -8.35 -22.25 31.73
C GLU A 77 -8.80 -21.00 30.97
N GLU A 78 -8.08 -19.89 31.10
CA GLU A 78 -8.37 -18.68 30.32
C GLU A 78 -8.15 -18.92 28.82
N ILE A 79 -7.04 -19.57 28.44
CA ILE A 79 -6.74 -19.86 27.03
C ILE A 79 -7.77 -20.81 26.41
N LYS A 80 -8.23 -21.83 27.15
CA LYS A 80 -9.26 -22.76 26.67
C LYS A 80 -10.64 -22.11 26.49
N LYS A 81 -10.92 -21.01 27.18
CA LYS A 81 -12.17 -20.24 27.03
C LYS A 81 -12.14 -19.32 25.81
N ILE A 82 -10.99 -19.15 25.16
CA ILE A 82 -10.89 -18.36 23.94
C ILE A 82 -11.49 -19.17 22.80
N GLU A 83 -12.67 -18.74 22.35
CA GLU A 83 -13.38 -19.32 21.22
C GLU A 83 -13.40 -18.35 20.03
N PRO A 84 -13.30 -18.86 18.78
CA PRO A 84 -13.42 -18.03 17.59
C PRO A 84 -14.77 -17.31 17.53
N ILE A 85 -14.75 -15.99 17.27
CA ILE A 85 -15.95 -15.18 17.12
C ILE A 85 -16.14 -14.86 15.64
N GLN A 86 -17.08 -15.57 14.99
CA GLN A 86 -17.45 -15.28 13.61
C GLN A 86 -18.28 -13.98 13.53
N ILE A 87 -17.82 -13.05 12.70
CA ILE A 87 -18.44 -11.75 12.40
C ILE A 87 -18.77 -11.56 10.90
N ILE A 88 -18.17 -12.38 10.02
CA ILE A 88 -18.45 -12.44 8.58
C ILE A 88 -19.22 -13.72 8.29
N ASP A 89 -20.37 -13.59 7.64
CA ASP A 89 -21.17 -14.70 7.16
C ASP A 89 -20.91 -14.92 5.67
N LEU A 90 -20.65 -16.18 5.32
CA LEU A 90 -20.53 -16.67 3.94
C LEU A 90 -21.67 -17.65 3.70
N LEU A 91 -22.48 -17.41 2.66
CA LEU A 91 -23.69 -18.19 2.37
C LEU A 91 -23.43 -19.71 2.24
N ASP A 92 -22.25 -20.09 1.76
CA ASP A 92 -21.90 -21.49 1.47
C ASP A 92 -21.22 -22.22 2.64
N PHE A 93 -20.99 -21.54 3.78
CA PHE A 93 -20.17 -22.07 4.88
C PHE A 93 -21.05 -22.44 6.07
N LYS A 94 -20.84 -23.66 6.60
CA LYS A 94 -21.55 -24.16 7.79
C LYS A 94 -20.81 -23.90 9.11
N ASP A 95 -19.52 -23.60 9.02
CA ASP A 95 -18.62 -23.36 10.15
C ASP A 95 -17.80 -22.10 9.87
N PHE A 96 -16.99 -21.66 10.84
CA PHE A 96 -16.22 -20.43 10.68
C PHE A 96 -15.15 -20.54 9.58
N PRO A 97 -14.95 -19.48 8.76
CA PRO A 97 -14.15 -19.56 7.53
C PRO A 97 -12.73 -20.09 7.73
N ALA A 98 -12.03 -19.63 8.78
CA ALA A 98 -10.66 -20.05 9.05
C ALA A 98 -10.53 -21.58 9.20
N LYS A 99 -11.47 -22.23 9.91
CA LYS A 99 -11.45 -23.69 10.08
C LYS A 99 -11.73 -24.42 8.78
N VAL A 100 -12.73 -23.98 8.02
CA VAL A 100 -13.06 -24.59 6.72
C VAL A 100 -11.85 -24.56 5.78
N TYR A 101 -11.12 -23.45 5.74
CA TYR A 101 -9.91 -23.34 4.91
C TYR A 101 -8.71 -24.11 5.48
N CYS A 102 -8.51 -24.16 6.80
CA CYS A 102 -7.50 -25.02 7.41
C CYS A 102 -7.74 -26.50 7.09
N GLU A 103 -8.98 -26.97 7.18
CA GLU A 103 -9.36 -28.35 6.83
C GLU A 103 -9.20 -28.61 5.32
N LYS A 104 -9.63 -27.67 4.46
CA LYS A 104 -9.48 -27.76 2.99
C LYS A 104 -8.02 -27.93 2.55
N TYR A 105 -7.10 -27.24 3.21
CA TYR A 105 -5.67 -27.27 2.89
C TYR A 105 -4.87 -28.25 3.75
N ASP A 106 -5.53 -29.03 4.61
CA ASP A 106 -4.91 -30.02 5.49
C ASP A 106 -3.77 -29.41 6.33
N VAL A 107 -4.08 -28.29 7.00
CA VAL A 107 -3.16 -27.57 7.89
C VAL A 107 -3.21 -28.18 9.29
N HIS A 108 -2.06 -28.57 9.83
CA HIS A 108 -1.99 -29.23 11.14
C HIS A 108 -1.29 -28.38 12.21
N THR A 109 -0.30 -27.57 11.82
CA THR A 109 0.49 -26.76 12.76
C THR A 109 0.80 -25.37 12.22
N GLN A 110 1.16 -24.45 13.11
CA GLN A 110 1.52 -23.07 12.75
C GLN A 110 2.78 -22.95 11.88
N THR A 111 3.52 -24.05 11.68
CA THR A 111 4.74 -24.11 10.84
C THR A 111 4.45 -24.53 9.39
N ASP A 112 3.21 -24.88 9.06
CA ASP A 112 2.80 -25.25 7.69
C ASP A 112 2.64 -24.00 6.79
N PHE A 113 3.70 -23.17 6.71
CA PHE A 113 3.66 -21.83 6.11
C PHE A 113 3.06 -21.81 4.70
N GLU A 114 3.48 -22.71 3.81
CA GLU A 114 2.97 -22.74 2.43
C GLU A 114 1.47 -23.06 2.35
N LYS A 115 0.97 -23.94 3.22
CA LYS A 115 -0.45 -24.29 3.27
C LYS A 115 -1.27 -23.17 3.90
N LEU A 116 -0.75 -22.57 4.98
CA LEU A 116 -1.34 -21.43 5.67
C LEU A 116 -1.42 -20.18 4.78
N ASP A 117 -0.39 -19.90 3.98
CA ASP A 117 -0.39 -18.81 3.01
C ASP A 117 -1.50 -18.99 1.97
N LYS A 118 -1.65 -20.21 1.43
CA LYS A 118 -2.72 -20.54 0.46
C LYS A 118 -4.11 -20.43 1.10
N ALA A 119 -4.28 -21.01 2.29
CA ALA A 119 -5.53 -20.95 3.04
C ALA A 119 -5.93 -19.51 3.36
N THR A 120 -4.99 -18.69 3.83
CA THR A 120 -5.23 -17.29 4.18
C THR A 120 -5.56 -16.44 2.95
N ALA A 121 -4.80 -16.60 1.86
CA ALA A 121 -5.04 -15.87 0.63
C ALA A 121 -6.42 -16.20 0.00
N GLU A 122 -6.81 -17.47 -0.02
CA GLU A 122 -8.13 -17.86 -0.53
C GLU A 122 -9.26 -17.39 0.40
N ASN A 123 -9.10 -17.55 1.73
CA ASN A 123 -10.09 -17.12 2.70
C ASN A 123 -10.37 -15.61 2.58
N TYR A 124 -9.32 -14.79 2.66
CA TYR A 124 -9.47 -13.33 2.56
C TYR A 124 -10.07 -12.89 1.24
N LYS A 125 -9.74 -13.56 0.13
CA LYS A 125 -10.35 -13.27 -1.16
C LYS A 125 -11.86 -13.53 -1.13
N VAL A 126 -12.29 -14.69 -0.63
CA VAL A 126 -13.71 -15.04 -0.61
C VAL A 126 -14.50 -14.16 0.35
N GLU A 127 -13.97 -13.90 1.55
CA GLU A 127 -14.59 -12.98 2.51
C GLU A 127 -14.71 -11.57 1.95
N PHE A 128 -13.68 -11.06 1.27
CA PHE A 128 -13.71 -9.71 0.72
C PHE A 128 -14.79 -9.52 -0.35
N TYR A 129 -14.98 -10.48 -1.25
CA TYR A 129 -15.93 -10.36 -2.37
C TYR A 129 -17.34 -10.83 -2.04
N SER A 130 -17.50 -11.83 -1.17
CA SER A 130 -18.77 -12.51 -0.93
C SER A 130 -19.27 -12.42 0.52
N GLY A 131 -18.42 -11.96 1.45
CA GLY A 131 -18.76 -11.87 2.86
C GLY A 131 -19.73 -10.74 3.19
N ILE A 132 -20.64 -11.03 4.12
CA ILE A 132 -21.60 -10.07 4.68
C ILE A 132 -21.39 -10.01 6.20
N LEU A 133 -21.33 -8.80 6.75
CA LEU A 133 -21.16 -8.62 8.21
C LEU A 133 -22.45 -8.95 8.98
N ASN A 134 -22.31 -9.70 10.07
CA ASN A 134 -23.43 -10.16 10.88
C ASN A 134 -23.81 -9.20 12.02
N ASP A 135 -24.75 -9.63 12.86
CA ASP A 135 -25.35 -8.82 13.93
C ASP A 135 -24.37 -8.35 14.99
N LYS A 136 -23.23 -9.03 15.15
CA LYS A 136 -22.18 -8.65 16.11
C LYS A 136 -21.43 -7.38 15.69
N CYS A 137 -21.57 -6.96 14.44
CA CYS A 137 -20.89 -5.78 13.88
C CYS A 137 -21.66 -4.46 14.07
N GLY A 138 -22.78 -4.47 14.80
CA GLY A 138 -23.52 -3.25 15.15
C GLY A 138 -23.88 -2.39 13.94
N LYS A 139 -23.32 -1.18 13.85
CA LYS A 139 -23.59 -0.21 12.77
C LYS A 139 -23.18 -0.68 11.36
N TYR A 140 -22.36 -1.72 11.25
CA TYR A 140 -21.93 -2.28 9.97
C TYR A 140 -22.69 -3.56 9.57
N LYS A 141 -23.68 -3.98 10.38
CA LYS A 141 -24.51 -5.15 10.09
C LYS A 141 -25.11 -5.08 8.68
N GLY A 142 -25.03 -6.19 7.95
CA GLY A 142 -25.59 -6.35 6.61
C GLY A 142 -24.76 -5.72 5.48
N MET A 143 -23.66 -5.02 5.79
CA MET A 143 -22.75 -4.49 4.78
C MET A 143 -21.88 -5.60 4.18
N LYS A 144 -21.54 -5.46 2.90
CA LYS A 144 -20.51 -6.29 2.27
C LYS A 144 -19.14 -5.93 2.82
N VAL A 145 -18.26 -6.91 2.97
CA VAL A 145 -16.92 -6.72 3.55
C VAL A 145 -16.12 -5.67 2.78
N ASN A 146 -16.12 -5.69 1.45
CA ASN A 146 -15.39 -4.71 0.63
C ASN A 146 -15.82 -3.24 0.86
N GLU A 147 -17.09 -3.00 1.18
CA GLU A 147 -17.63 -1.68 1.52
C GLU A 147 -17.35 -1.33 2.99
N ALA A 148 -17.54 -2.31 3.88
CA ALA A 148 -17.37 -2.12 5.32
C ALA A 148 -15.93 -1.85 5.72
N VAL A 149 -14.94 -2.48 5.07
CA VAL A 149 -13.51 -2.26 5.38
C VAL A 149 -13.12 -0.79 5.22
N VAL A 150 -13.57 -0.13 4.15
CA VAL A 150 -13.29 1.31 3.94
C VAL A 150 -13.88 2.13 5.07
N LYS A 151 -15.16 1.90 5.38
CA LYS A 151 -15.87 2.65 6.41
C LYS A 151 -15.31 2.42 7.82
N VAL A 152 -14.93 1.18 8.15
CA VAL A 152 -14.33 0.84 9.44
C VAL A 152 -12.97 1.53 9.60
N ILE A 153 -12.15 1.58 8.55
CA ILE A 153 -10.86 2.27 8.59
C ILE A 153 -11.08 3.77 8.85
N ASP A 154 -12.00 4.39 8.13
CA ASP A 154 -12.30 5.82 8.28
C ASP A 154 -12.84 6.11 9.70
N ASP A 155 -13.83 5.35 10.16
CA ASP A 155 -14.42 5.51 11.50
C ASP A 155 -13.38 5.31 12.62
N LEU A 156 -12.45 4.35 12.49
CA LEU A 156 -11.40 4.12 13.49
C LEU A 156 -10.34 5.22 13.52
N ILE A 157 -10.05 5.84 12.39
CA ILE A 157 -9.11 6.96 12.30
C ILE A 157 -9.76 8.24 12.85
N GLU A 158 -11.02 8.49 12.51
CA GLU A 158 -11.81 9.61 13.04
C GLU A 158 -11.96 9.53 14.57
N ASP A 159 -12.14 8.32 15.11
CA ASP A 159 -12.22 8.05 16.54
C ASP A 159 -10.85 8.05 17.26
N GLU A 160 -9.75 8.33 16.56
CA GLU A 160 -8.37 8.26 17.07
C GLU A 160 -7.96 6.89 17.65
N LYS A 161 -8.60 5.80 17.19
CA LYS A 161 -8.35 4.41 17.61
C LYS A 161 -7.40 3.65 16.70
N ALA A 162 -7.08 4.20 15.52
CA ALA A 162 -6.16 3.61 14.56
C ALA A 162 -5.30 4.68 13.88
N ASP A 163 -4.15 4.27 13.35
CA ASP A 163 -3.28 5.10 12.52
C ASP A 163 -2.78 4.30 11.30
N LYS A 164 -2.33 5.01 10.26
CA LYS A 164 -1.82 4.41 9.03
C LYS A 164 -0.31 4.23 9.12
N ILE A 165 0.14 2.99 8.94
CA ILE A 165 1.55 2.65 8.78
C ILE A 165 1.78 2.29 7.30
N PHE A 166 2.77 2.93 6.68
CA PHE A 166 3.13 2.65 5.30
C PHE A 166 4.34 1.73 5.26
N LEU A 167 4.18 0.58 4.60
CA LEU A 167 5.21 -0.44 4.46
C LEU A 167 5.49 -0.70 2.98
N PRO A 168 6.74 -1.07 2.60
CA PRO A 168 7.01 -1.57 1.27
C PRO A 168 6.22 -2.85 1.02
N VAL A 169 5.63 -2.99 -0.17
CA VAL A 169 4.88 -4.19 -0.57
C VAL A 169 5.81 -5.41 -0.72
N THR A 170 7.05 -5.17 -1.13
CA THR A 170 8.06 -6.21 -1.35
C THR A 170 8.88 -6.45 -0.08
N LYS A 171 8.90 -7.70 0.39
CA LYS A 171 9.82 -8.14 1.46
C LYS A 171 11.28 -8.02 1.00
N ASP A 172 12.18 -7.73 1.94
CA ASP A 172 13.63 -7.63 1.70
C ASP A 172 14.05 -6.61 0.63
N LEU A 173 13.29 -5.52 0.51
CA LEU A 173 13.62 -4.46 -0.43
C LEU A 173 14.89 -3.71 0.01
N LYS A 174 15.96 -3.84 -0.79
CA LYS A 174 17.24 -3.16 -0.56
C LYS A 174 17.49 -2.07 -1.60
N CYS A 175 18.02 -0.95 -1.14
CA CYS A 175 18.55 0.11 -2.00
C CYS A 175 19.78 -0.39 -2.77
N LYS A 176 20.13 0.26 -3.88
CA LYS A 176 21.36 -0.02 -4.65
C LYS A 176 22.63 0.03 -3.79
N CYS A 177 22.62 0.80 -2.70
CA CYS A 177 23.73 0.87 -1.75
C CYS A 177 23.72 -0.24 -0.66
N GLY A 178 22.81 -1.21 -0.75
CA GLY A 178 22.71 -2.35 0.17
C GLY A 178 21.92 -2.09 1.46
N LYS A 179 21.47 -0.85 1.72
CA LYS A 179 20.65 -0.49 2.88
C LYS A 179 19.18 -0.87 2.72
N GLU A 180 18.49 -1.12 3.82
CA GLU A 180 17.03 -1.33 3.85
C GLU A 180 16.27 -0.08 3.41
N ILE A 181 15.15 -0.28 2.74
CA ILE A 181 14.28 0.82 2.29
C ILE A 181 13.25 1.13 3.38
N LEU A 182 13.17 2.41 3.75
CA LEU A 182 12.15 2.96 4.64
C LEU A 182 11.15 3.78 3.82
N VAL A 183 9.89 3.77 4.23
CA VAL A 183 8.87 4.64 3.66
C VAL A 183 8.83 5.93 4.46
N SER A 184 8.88 7.06 3.74
CA SER A 184 8.74 8.39 4.34
C SER A 184 7.64 9.15 3.59
N ILE A 185 6.83 9.89 4.34
CA ILE A 185 5.79 10.76 3.80
C ILE A 185 6.43 12.13 3.59
N LEU A 186 6.42 12.60 2.35
CA LEU A 186 6.88 13.94 1.97
C LEU A 186 5.66 14.85 1.81
N SER A 187 5.58 15.91 2.60
CA SER A 187 4.48 16.89 2.54
C SER A 187 4.61 17.90 1.39
N ASP A 188 5.81 18.07 0.84
CA ASP A 188 6.16 19.07 -0.18
C ASP A 188 6.45 18.44 -1.57
N GLN A 189 6.02 17.20 -1.82
CA GLN A 189 6.28 16.51 -3.08
C GLN A 189 5.49 17.11 -4.25
N TRP A 190 6.18 17.38 -5.36
CA TRP A 190 5.57 17.81 -6.62
C TRP A 190 5.04 16.63 -7.44
N PHE A 191 3.85 16.80 -8.03
CA PHE A 191 3.17 15.78 -8.83
C PHE A 191 2.72 16.33 -10.20
N LEU A 192 2.82 15.50 -11.23
CA LEU A 192 2.01 15.66 -12.44
C LEU A 192 0.61 15.09 -12.18
N ASN A 193 -0.42 15.93 -12.33
CA ASN A 193 -1.81 15.52 -12.15
C ASN A 193 -2.46 15.21 -13.51
N PHE A 194 -2.47 13.94 -13.90
CA PHE A 194 -3.08 13.51 -15.16
C PHE A 194 -4.62 13.59 -15.15
N ASN A 195 -5.25 13.71 -13.98
CA ASN A 195 -6.69 13.97 -13.84
C ASN A 195 -7.06 15.45 -13.99
N ALA A 196 -6.10 16.35 -14.26
CA ALA A 196 -6.40 17.77 -14.40
C ALA A 196 -7.20 18.08 -15.67
N GLY A 197 -8.37 18.70 -15.51
CA GLY A 197 -9.20 19.17 -16.62
C GLY A 197 -9.59 18.06 -17.59
N ASP A 198 -9.40 18.31 -18.89
CA ASP A 198 -9.72 17.38 -19.98
C ASP A 198 -8.50 16.55 -20.43
N TRP A 199 -7.41 16.51 -19.64
CA TRP A 199 -6.15 15.92 -20.07
C TRP A 199 -6.29 14.44 -20.44
N LYS A 200 -6.94 13.61 -19.60
CA LYS A 200 -7.20 12.20 -19.94
C LYS A 200 -7.98 12.04 -21.25
N GLN A 201 -8.97 12.90 -21.49
CA GLN A 201 -9.77 12.83 -22.72
C GLN A 201 -8.92 13.15 -23.96
N LYS A 202 -8.11 14.22 -23.89
CA LYS A 202 -7.14 14.59 -24.95
C LYS A 202 -6.13 13.47 -25.19
N ALA A 203 -5.59 12.88 -24.12
CA ALA A 203 -4.63 11.79 -24.20
C ALA A 203 -5.26 10.54 -24.84
N SER A 204 -6.49 10.16 -24.45
CA SER A 204 -7.22 9.04 -25.07
C SER A 204 -7.51 9.26 -26.55
N LYS A 205 -7.87 10.50 -26.95
CA LYS A 205 -8.04 10.86 -28.37
C LYS A 205 -6.72 10.79 -29.14
N CYS A 206 -5.59 11.14 -28.50
CA CYS A 206 -4.28 10.96 -29.09
C CYS A 206 -3.98 9.46 -29.31
N LEU A 207 -4.21 8.64 -28.29
CA LEU A 207 -4.01 7.19 -28.34
C LEU A 207 -4.87 6.51 -29.41
N SER A 208 -6.12 6.96 -29.64
CA SER A 208 -6.98 6.40 -30.68
C SER A 208 -6.41 6.61 -32.10
N ASN A 209 -5.63 7.67 -32.30
CA ASN A 209 -5.03 8.01 -33.58
C ASN A 209 -3.62 7.42 -33.77
N MET A 210 -3.03 6.84 -32.72
CA MET A 210 -1.71 6.19 -32.78
C MET A 210 -1.83 4.76 -33.30
N GLU A 211 -0.83 4.27 -34.00
CA GLU A 211 -0.68 2.85 -34.27
C GLU A 211 0.13 2.17 -33.15
N ILE A 212 -0.37 1.05 -32.62
CA ILE A 212 0.31 0.26 -31.59
C ILE A 212 0.60 -1.12 -32.15
N VAL A 213 1.88 -1.46 -32.22
CA VAL A 213 2.37 -2.74 -32.75
C VAL A 213 3.14 -3.48 -31.64
N PRO A 214 2.77 -4.73 -31.32
CA PRO A 214 1.54 -5.44 -31.67
C PRO A 214 0.24 -4.86 -31.10
N LYS A 215 -0.88 -4.99 -31.84
CA LYS A 215 -2.21 -4.45 -31.45
C LYS A 215 -2.71 -4.88 -30.07
N LYS A 216 -2.32 -6.08 -29.60
CA LYS A 216 -2.70 -6.59 -28.28
C LYS A 216 -2.30 -5.65 -27.13
N TYR A 217 -1.23 -4.88 -27.29
CA TYR A 217 -0.73 -3.97 -26.26
C TYR A 217 -1.56 -2.69 -26.13
N ARG A 218 -2.44 -2.38 -27.08
CA ARG A 218 -3.34 -1.21 -26.98
C ARG A 218 -4.15 -1.23 -25.68
N LYS A 219 -4.69 -2.40 -25.30
CA LYS A 219 -5.45 -2.57 -24.06
C LYS A 219 -4.63 -2.19 -22.82
N ASN A 220 -3.31 -2.41 -22.84
CA ASN A 220 -2.45 -2.02 -21.73
C ASN A 220 -2.33 -0.50 -21.62
N PHE A 221 -2.19 0.22 -22.75
CA PHE A 221 -2.20 1.68 -22.75
C PHE A 221 -3.53 2.26 -22.27
N GLU A 222 -4.65 1.72 -22.77
CA GLU A 222 -6.00 2.13 -22.35
C GLU A 222 -6.20 1.94 -20.85
N HIS A 223 -5.75 0.79 -20.32
CA HIS A 223 -5.77 0.52 -18.88
C HIS A 223 -4.90 1.53 -18.11
N VAL A 224 -3.66 1.78 -18.54
CA VAL A 224 -2.78 2.77 -17.88
C VAL A 224 -3.41 4.17 -17.87
N PHE A 225 -4.01 4.60 -18.98
CA PHE A 225 -4.62 5.93 -19.07
C PHE A 225 -5.84 6.05 -18.14
N SER A 226 -6.56 4.96 -17.88
CA SER A 226 -7.72 5.00 -16.99
C SER A 226 -7.32 5.11 -15.52
N TRP A 227 -6.38 4.29 -15.04
CA TRP A 227 -6.01 4.25 -13.62
C TRP A 227 -4.93 5.28 -13.21
N LEU A 228 -4.13 5.79 -14.14
CA LEU A 228 -3.07 6.74 -13.80
C LEU A 228 -3.65 8.08 -13.33
N GLU A 229 -3.32 8.51 -12.11
CA GLU A 229 -3.85 9.75 -11.54
C GLU A 229 -2.74 10.80 -11.36
N LYS A 230 -2.01 10.72 -10.24
CA LYS A 230 -0.91 11.61 -9.89
C LYS A 230 0.38 10.84 -9.93
N ARG A 231 1.43 11.45 -10.48
CA ARG A 231 2.77 10.86 -10.50
C ARG A 231 3.78 11.83 -9.88
N PRO A 232 4.55 11.41 -8.86
CA PRO A 232 5.68 12.20 -8.37
C PRO A 232 6.62 12.53 -9.53
N CYS A 233 6.88 13.81 -9.76
CA CYS A 233 7.66 14.26 -10.91
C CYS A 233 8.98 14.92 -10.54
N ALA A 234 9.32 14.95 -9.24
CA ALA A 234 10.55 15.54 -8.75
C ALA A 234 11.17 14.73 -7.61
N ARG A 235 12.48 14.89 -7.40
CA ARG A 235 13.29 14.25 -6.37
C ARG A 235 14.26 15.26 -5.74
N LYS A 236 14.71 14.99 -4.50
CA LYS A 236 15.68 15.85 -3.78
C LYS A 236 17.15 15.49 -4.04
N ARG A 237 17.45 14.35 -4.65
CA ARG A 237 18.83 13.84 -4.85
C ARG A 237 19.01 13.27 -6.25
N GLY A 238 20.24 13.32 -6.75
CA GLY A 238 20.63 12.79 -8.06
C GLY A 238 20.98 13.90 -9.05
N LEU A 239 21.28 13.51 -10.29
CA LEU A 239 21.52 14.44 -11.40
C LEU A 239 20.20 14.78 -12.11
N GLY A 240 20.10 15.95 -12.73
CA GLY A 240 18.94 16.34 -13.53
C GLY A 240 18.74 17.84 -13.52
N THR A 241 17.67 18.29 -14.17
CA THR A 241 17.28 19.70 -14.21
C THR A 241 16.48 20.09 -12.98
N GLN A 242 16.79 21.21 -12.36
CA GLN A 242 16.02 21.73 -11.22
C GLN A 242 14.64 22.24 -11.68
N LEU A 243 13.63 22.14 -10.81
CA LEU A 243 12.36 22.81 -11.07
C LEU A 243 12.59 24.34 -11.10
N PRO A 244 12.07 25.06 -12.11
CA PRO A 244 12.38 26.49 -12.28
C PRO A 244 11.76 27.38 -11.19
N PHE A 245 10.71 26.91 -10.53
CA PHE A 245 10.01 27.62 -9.44
C PHE A 245 10.33 27.07 -8.04
N ASP A 246 11.07 25.96 -7.95
CA ASP A 246 11.49 25.37 -6.67
C ASP A 246 12.80 24.59 -6.85
N THR A 247 13.92 25.30 -6.75
CA THR A 247 15.26 24.79 -7.06
C THR A 247 15.77 23.74 -6.06
N ASN A 248 15.06 23.53 -4.95
CA ASN A 248 15.33 22.43 -4.02
C ASN A 248 14.97 21.05 -4.59
N TRP A 249 14.23 21.03 -5.70
CA TRP A 249 13.75 19.84 -6.35
C TRP A 249 14.34 19.69 -7.74
N ILE A 250 14.67 18.46 -8.08
CA ILE A 250 15.21 18.04 -9.38
C ILE A 250 14.12 17.24 -10.08
N ILE A 251 13.85 17.55 -11.34
CA ILE A 251 12.87 16.81 -12.15
C ILE A 251 13.30 15.35 -12.25
N GLU A 252 12.34 14.45 -12.03
CA GLU A 252 12.58 13.01 -12.09
C GLU A 252 12.79 12.54 -13.53
N SER A 253 13.70 11.58 -13.73
CA SER A 253 14.12 11.09 -15.04
C SER A 253 13.02 10.54 -15.96
N LEU A 254 11.87 10.13 -15.41
CA LEU A 254 10.72 9.68 -16.20
C LEU A 254 9.74 10.82 -16.54
N SER A 255 10.00 12.03 -16.03
CA SER A 255 9.19 13.22 -16.25
C SER A 255 9.84 14.17 -17.26
N ASP A 256 11.17 14.31 -17.24
CA ASP A 256 11.92 15.12 -18.21
C ASP A 256 12.16 14.43 -19.57
N SER A 257 11.90 13.12 -19.66
CA SER A 257 12.11 12.30 -20.87
C SER A 257 10.85 12.06 -21.71
N THR A 258 9.82 12.91 -21.58
CA THR A 258 8.52 12.70 -22.22
C THR A 258 8.37 13.34 -23.60
N ILE A 259 9.03 14.48 -23.84
CA ILE A 259 8.90 15.26 -25.08
C ILE A 259 10.25 15.67 -25.71
N TYR A 260 11.36 15.10 -25.24
CA TYR A 260 12.71 15.45 -25.70
C TYR A 260 12.95 15.24 -27.20
N MET A 261 12.10 14.45 -27.86
CA MET A 261 12.13 14.27 -29.31
C MET A 261 11.94 15.58 -30.07
N SER A 262 11.16 16.53 -29.53
CA SER A 262 11.01 17.86 -30.14
C SER A 262 12.34 18.61 -30.14
N PHE A 263 13.14 18.47 -29.08
CA PHE A 263 14.43 19.12 -28.96
C PHE A 263 15.45 18.61 -30.00
N TYR A 264 15.36 17.34 -30.41
CA TYR A 264 16.21 16.81 -31.49
C TYR A 264 16.03 17.57 -32.80
N THR A 265 14.84 18.12 -33.06
CA THR A 265 14.57 18.83 -34.31
C THR A 265 15.31 20.16 -34.41
N ILE A 266 15.69 20.77 -33.27
CA ILE A 266 16.27 22.13 -33.22
C ILE A 266 17.70 22.20 -32.67
N ILE A 267 18.16 21.17 -31.95
CA ILE A 267 19.47 21.18 -31.28
C ILE A 267 20.65 21.44 -32.24
N HIS A 268 20.56 20.96 -33.47
CA HIS A 268 21.61 21.19 -34.47
C HIS A 268 21.72 22.66 -34.86
N LEU A 269 20.62 23.41 -34.87
CA LEU A 269 20.60 24.86 -35.14
C LEU A 269 21.11 25.64 -33.94
N ILE A 270 20.67 25.27 -32.73
CA ILE A 270 21.15 25.87 -31.48
C ILE A 270 22.68 25.79 -31.42
N LYS A 271 23.24 24.61 -31.70
CA LYS A 271 24.70 24.40 -31.74
C LYS A 271 25.39 25.15 -32.88
N LYS A 272 24.80 25.14 -34.08
CA LYS A 272 25.38 25.80 -35.27
C LYS A 272 25.49 27.32 -35.08
N HIS A 273 24.51 27.92 -34.41
CA HIS A 273 24.42 29.36 -34.19
C HIS A 273 24.96 29.81 -32.84
N ASP A 274 25.58 28.90 -32.07
CA ASP A 274 26.16 29.16 -30.75
C ASP A 274 25.21 29.93 -29.82
N LEU A 275 23.93 29.54 -29.82
CA LEU A 275 22.91 30.17 -28.99
C LEU A 275 23.17 29.84 -27.52
N LYS A 276 23.19 30.88 -26.69
CA LYS A 276 23.46 30.74 -25.25
C LYS A 276 22.22 30.28 -24.49
N PRO A 277 22.36 29.49 -23.42
CA PRO A 277 21.21 28.99 -22.64
C PRO A 277 20.26 30.09 -22.16
N GLU A 278 20.77 31.27 -21.82
CA GLU A 278 19.98 32.41 -21.33
C GLU A 278 19.03 32.96 -22.41
N GLN A 279 19.33 32.72 -23.69
CA GLN A 279 18.51 33.14 -24.83
C GLN A 279 17.36 32.14 -25.10
N LEU A 280 17.45 30.91 -24.57
CA LEU A 280 16.48 29.84 -24.77
C LEU A 280 15.32 29.98 -23.75
N THR A 281 14.64 31.11 -23.81
CA THR A 281 13.52 31.44 -22.90
C THR A 281 12.25 30.64 -23.24
N PRO A 282 11.26 30.57 -22.32
CA PRO A 282 9.96 29.97 -22.65
C PRO A 282 9.32 30.59 -23.90
N ALA A 283 9.42 31.90 -24.09
CA ALA A 283 8.87 32.60 -25.25
C ALA A 283 9.58 32.21 -26.57
N PHE A 284 10.88 31.91 -26.53
CA PHE A 284 11.59 31.33 -27.67
C PHE A 284 11.00 29.96 -28.05
N PHE A 285 10.78 29.07 -27.08
CA PHE A 285 10.21 27.75 -27.35
C PHE A 285 8.75 27.80 -27.79
N ASP A 286 7.95 28.71 -27.25
CA ASP A 286 6.56 28.97 -27.69
C ASP A 286 6.53 29.40 -29.16
N TYR A 287 7.45 30.26 -29.58
CA TYR A 287 7.56 30.66 -30.97
C TYR A 287 7.99 29.49 -31.86
N VAL A 288 9.09 28.81 -31.51
CA VAL A 288 9.68 27.75 -32.35
C VAL A 288 8.79 26.52 -32.49
N LEU A 289 8.09 26.12 -31.42
CA LEU A 289 7.31 24.87 -31.40
C LEU A 289 5.82 25.10 -31.65
N LEU A 290 5.29 26.28 -31.31
CA LEU A 290 3.85 26.55 -31.35
C LEU A 290 3.50 27.72 -32.29
N ASN A 291 4.48 28.39 -32.91
CA ASN A 291 4.30 29.61 -33.69
C ASN A 291 3.54 30.71 -32.93
N MET A 292 3.76 30.81 -31.61
CA MET A 292 3.15 31.83 -30.76
C MET A 292 4.12 32.98 -30.51
N GLY A 293 3.68 34.22 -30.71
CA GLY A 293 4.46 35.43 -30.45
C GLY A 293 4.93 36.17 -31.71
N ASP A 294 5.72 37.23 -31.53
CA ASP A 294 6.28 38.06 -32.61
C ASP A 294 7.82 37.98 -32.62
N ILE A 295 8.39 37.69 -33.79
CA ILE A 295 9.83 37.70 -34.06
C ILE A 295 10.50 38.96 -33.53
N LYS A 296 9.88 40.13 -33.71
CA LYS A 296 10.50 41.41 -33.32
C LYS A 296 10.75 41.51 -31.83
N SER A 297 9.93 40.85 -31.01
CA SER A 297 10.06 40.84 -29.55
C SER A 297 11.11 39.85 -29.04
N LEU A 298 11.43 38.83 -29.84
CA LEU A 298 12.33 37.72 -29.49
C LEU A 298 13.75 37.87 -30.06
N SER A 299 13.95 38.81 -30.98
CA SER A 299 15.22 39.01 -31.72
C SER A 299 16.14 40.08 -31.10
N THR A 300 15.86 40.48 -29.87
CA THR A 300 16.63 41.50 -29.10
C THR A 300 17.50 40.81 -28.06
#